data_AF-A0AAV1TVQ9-F1
#
_entry.id   AF-A0AAV1TVQ9-F1
#
_cell.length_a   1.000
_cell.length_b   1.000
_cell.length_c   1.000
_cell.angle_alpha   90.00
_cell.angle_beta   90.00
_cell.angle_gamma   90.00
#
_symmetry.space_group_name_H-M   'P 1'
#
loop_
_entity.id
_entity.type
_entity.pdbx_description
1 polymer ?
#
loop_
_entity_poly.entity_id
_entity_poly.type
_entity_poly.pdbx_seq_one_letter_code
_entity_poly.pdbx_strand_id
1 'polypeptide(L)' 'MEKDSLGGSKYLLLIIDEASGCMKGFCLRVKSESEDYIRKYITMVQTQFCKKVKFVRHDGAREFATNSLQLFYED' A
#
# COMPACT_ATOMS: atom_id res chain seq x y z
N MET A 1 -18.95 -4.42 -22.59
CA MET A 1 -19.49 -4.42 -21.21
C MET A 1 -18.31 -4.56 -20.28
N GLU A 2 -18.12 -3.60 -19.38
CA GLU A 2 -17.13 -3.72 -18.30
C GLU A 2 -17.52 -4.94 -17.45
N LYS A 3 -16.56 -5.85 -17.18
CA LYS A 3 -16.81 -7.04 -16.36
C LYS A 3 -16.24 -6.80 -14.98
N ASP A 4 -17.06 -6.99 -13.96
CA ASP A 4 -16.60 -6.94 -12.57
C ASP A 4 -15.57 -8.04 -12.31
N SER A 5 -14.59 -7.74 -11.46
CA SER A 5 -13.70 -8.78 -10.94
C SER A 5 -14.49 -9.73 -10.03
N LEU A 6 -13.96 -10.94 -9.80
CA LEU A 6 -14.60 -11.95 -8.95
C LEU A 6 -14.93 -11.43 -7.53
N GLY A 7 -14.19 -10.44 -7.03
CA GLY A 7 -14.39 -9.82 -5.71
C GLY A 7 -15.08 -8.45 -5.74
N GLY A 8 -15.50 -7.95 -6.90
CA GLY A 8 -16.04 -6.61 -7.08
C GLY A 8 -15.02 -5.47 -6.91
N SER A 9 -13.73 -5.80 -6.81
CA SER A 9 -12.62 -4.84 -6.80
C SER A 9 -12.42 -4.23 -8.19
N LYS A 10 -12.09 -2.94 -8.22
CA LYS A 10 -11.86 -2.15 -9.44
C LYS A 10 -10.42 -1.65 -9.59
N TYR A 11 -9.65 -1.68 -8.51
CA TYR A 11 -8.28 -1.19 -8.48
C TYR A 11 -7.33 -2.25 -7.92
N LEU A 12 -6.07 -2.18 -8.33
CA LEU A 12 -4.99 -2.99 -7.78
C LEU A 12 -3.93 -2.05 -7.21
N LEU A 13 -3.69 -2.13 -5.91
CA LEU A 13 -2.52 -1.52 -5.29
C LEU A 13 -1.37 -2.50 -5.36
N LEU A 14 -0.26 -2.10 -5.97
CA LEU A 14 0.97 -2.87 -6.04
C LEU A 14 2.04 -2.19 -5.18
N ILE A 15 2.60 -2.92 -4.22
CA ILE A 15 3.72 -2.47 -3.41
C ILE A 15 4.93 -3.33 -3.74
N ILE A 16 6.06 -2.67 -4.01
CA ILE A 16 7.34 -3.32 -4.28
C ILE A 16 8.27 -3.02 -3.11
N ASP A 17 8.76 -4.07 -2.45
CA ASP A 17 9.87 -3.94 -1.51
C ASP A 17 11.18 -3.99 -2.28
N GLU A 18 11.82 -2.84 -2.46
CA GLU A 18 13.10 -2.72 -3.19
C GLU A 18 14.23 -3.54 -2.55
N ALA A 19 14.20 -3.80 -1.24
CA ALA A 19 15.26 -4.53 -0.57
C ALA A 19 15.22 -6.04 -0.86
N SER A 20 14.02 -6.61 -0.98
CA SER A 20 13.81 -8.04 -1.24
C SER A 20 13.44 -8.36 -2.69
N GLY A 21 13.03 -7.35 -3.47
CA GLY A 21 12.40 -7.54 -4.78
C GLY A 21 10.98 -8.11 -4.71
N CYS A 22 10.42 -8.27 -3.51
CA CYS A 22 9.09 -8.84 -3.32
C CYS A 22 8.01 -7.86 -3.79
N MET A 23 7.02 -8.38 -4.51
CA MET A 23 5.85 -7.64 -4.96
C MET A 23 4.61 -8.12 -4.22
N LYS A 24 3.84 -7.20 -3.66
CA LYS A 24 2.56 -7.49 -3.00
C LYS A 24 1.42 -6.71 -3.65
N GLY A 25 0.43 -7.45 -4.15
CA GLY A 25 -0.81 -6.89 -4.71
C GLY A 25 -1.97 -6.92 -3.72
N PHE A 26 -2.78 -5.86 -3.71
CA PHE A 26 -4.04 -5.77 -2.96
C PHE A 26 -5.17 -5.33 -3.89
N CYS A 27 -6.24 -6.12 -3.95
CA CYS A 27 -7.44 -5.78 -4.72
C CYS A 27 -8.31 -4.81 -3.92
N LEU A 28 -8.55 -3.62 -4.47
CA LEU A 28 -9.33 -2.56 -3.81
C LEU A 28 -10.67 -2.34 -4.53
N ARG A 29 -11.72 -2.13 -3.76
CA ARG A 29 -13.03 -1.69 -4.27
C ARG A 29 -13.02 -0.20 -4.58
N VAL A 30 -12.35 0.58 -3.74
CA VAL A 30 -12.18 2.03 -3.92
C VAL A 30 -10.72 2.42 -3.66
N LYS A 31 -10.22 3.43 -4.37
CA LYS A 31 -8.82 3.87 -4.22
C LYS A 31 -8.45 4.29 -2.80
N SER A 32 -9.38 4.88 -2.04
CA SER A 32 -9.13 5.33 -0.67
C SER A 32 -8.77 4.21 0.32
N GLU A 33 -9.01 2.94 -0.03
CA GLU A 33 -8.56 1.79 0.77
C GLU A 33 -7.02 1.64 0.76
N SER A 34 -6.31 2.27 -0.19
CA SER A 34 -4.86 2.11 -0.35
C SER A 34 -4.08 2.45 0.91
N GLU A 35 -4.47 3.50 1.60
CA GLU A 35 -3.79 4.00 2.80
C GLU A 35 -3.75 2.92 3.91
N ASP A 36 -4.87 2.25 4.17
CA ASP A 36 -4.95 1.21 5.19
C ASP A 36 -4.12 -0.02 4.80
N TYR A 37 -4.12 -0.39 3.52
CA TYR A 37 -3.29 -1.49 3.02
C TYR A 37 -1.79 -1.17 3.07
N ILE A 38 -1.40 0.08 2.79
CA ILE A 38 -0.01 0.54 2.90
C ILE A 38 0.47 0.43 4.35
N ARG A 39 -0.28 1.01 5.30
CA ARG A 39 0.05 0.93 6.74
C ARG A 39 0.17 -0.51 7.20
N LYS A 40 -0.83 -1.33 6.87
CA LYS A 40 -0.85 -2.76 7.22
C LYS A 40 0.34 -3.51 6.65
N TYR A 41 0.70 -3.27 5.38
CA TYR A 41 1.84 -3.91 4.75
C TYR A 41 3.16 -3.50 5.42
N ILE A 42 3.36 -2.20 5.67
CA ILE A 42 4.55 -1.67 6.34
C ILE A 42 4.71 -2.29 7.72
N THR A 43 3.66 -2.26 8.56
CA THR A 43 3.70 -2.90 9.88
C THR A 43 4.02 -4.40 9.77
N MET A 44 3.37 -5.11 8.85
CA MET A 44 3.61 -6.54 8.65
C MET A 44 5.07 -6.83 8.31
N VAL A 45 5.68 -6.13 7.34
CA VAL A 45 7.08 -6.39 6.96
C VAL A 45 8.06 -5.97 8.04
N GLN A 46 7.78 -4.87 8.77
CA GLN A 46 8.63 -4.44 9.86
C GLN A 46 8.63 -5.44 11.02
N THR A 47 7.46 -5.99 11.37
CA THR A 47 7.34 -7.06 12.36
C THR A 47 7.99 -8.35 11.89
N GLN A 48 7.73 -8.78 10.65
CA GLN A 48 8.21 -10.05 10.13
C GLN A 48 9.74 -10.10 10.03
N PHE A 49 10.37 -9.01 9.57
CA PHE A 49 11.81 -8.98 9.33
C PHE A 49 12.61 -8.29 10.43
N CYS A 50 11.94 -7.78 11.48
CA CYS A 50 12.55 -6.99 12.55
C CYS A 50 13.42 -5.84 12.01
N LYS A 51 12.97 -5.17 10.94
CA LYS A 51 13.68 -4.07 10.27
C LYS A 51 12.72 -2.92 9.97
N LYS A 52 13.17 -1.68 10.12
CA LYS A 52 12.35 -0.52 9.73
C LYS A 52 12.37 -0.30 8.21
N VAL A 53 11.21 0.04 7.63
CA VAL A 53 11.11 0.60 6.27
C VAL A 53 11.70 2.00 6.31
N LYS A 54 12.54 2.35 5.33
CA LYS A 54 13.30 3.62 5.34
C LYS A 54 12.54 4.77 4.71
N PHE A 55 11.88 4.52 3.59
CA PHE A 55 11.07 5.49 2.86
C PHE A 55 10.08 4.74 1.96
N VAL A 56 9.00 5.42 1.62
CA VAL A 56 8.00 4.96 0.63
C VAL A 56 8.05 5.92 -0.55
N ARG A 57 8.13 5.38 -1.77
CA ARG A 57 8.11 6.18 -3.01
C ARG A 57 6.77 5.95 -3.73
N HIS A 58 6.10 7.03 -4.10
CA HIS A 58 4.86 7.01 -4.86
C HIS A 58 4.80 8.19 -5.84
N ASP A 59 3.83 8.19 -6.74
CA ASP A 59 3.65 9.17 -7.83
C ASP A 59 3.00 10.51 -7.41
N GLY A 60 2.85 10.74 -6.10
CA GLY A 60 2.15 11.91 -5.57
C GLY A 60 0.62 11.86 -5.66
N ALA A 61 0.00 10.74 -6.05
CA ALA A 61 -1.46 10.65 -6.08
C ALA A 61 -2.08 10.89 -4.70
N ARG A 62 -3.29 11.45 -4.67
CA ARG A 62 -3.95 11.91 -3.44
C ARG A 62 -4.20 10.79 -2.44
N GLU A 63 -4.45 9.58 -2.93
CA GLU A 63 -4.60 8.36 -2.12
C GLU A 63 -3.30 7.90 -1.42
N PHE A 64 -2.15 8.48 -1.76
CA PHE A 64 -0.85 8.19 -1.15
C PHE A 64 -0.24 9.39 -0.39
N ALA A 65 -0.76 10.59 -0.62
CA ALA A 65 -0.26 11.86 -0.06
C ALA A 65 -1.20 12.43 1.01
N THR A 66 -1.71 11.59 1.91
CA THR A 66 -2.60 12.03 2.99
C THR A 66 -1.80 12.44 4.23
N ASN A 67 -2.33 13.41 5.00
CA ASN A 67 -1.72 13.81 6.28
C ASN A 67 -1.61 12.62 7.25
N SER A 68 -2.54 11.67 7.18
CA SER A 68 -2.51 10.52 8.05
C SER A 68 -1.41 9.51 7.68
N LEU A 69 -1.06 9.36 6.39
CA LEU A 69 0.12 8.60 5.98
C LEU A 69 1.40 9.31 6.38
N GLN A 70 1.45 10.65 6.23
CA GLN A 70 2.61 11.42 6.64
C GLN A 70 2.91 11.22 8.12
N LEU A 71 1.92 11.38 9.00
CA LEU A 71 2.07 11.15 10.44
C LEU A 71 2.54 9.72 10.74
N PHE A 72 1.98 8.72 10.06
CA PHE A 72 2.38 7.32 10.22
C PHE A 72 3.86 7.07 9.84
N TYR A 73 4.42 7.82 8.89
CA TYR A 73 5.83 7.69 8.51
C TYR A 73 6.79 8.38 9.48
N GLU A 74 6.30 9.33 10.28
CA GLU A 74 7.09 10.09 11.25
C GLU A 74 7.20 9.37 12.62
N ASP A 75 6.36 8.35 12.88
CA ASP A 75 6.35 7.49 14.07
C ASP A 75 7.50 6.43 14.09
#